data_AF-A0A0E9M1I9-F1
#
_entry.id   AF-A0A0E9M1I9-F1
#
_cell.length_a   1.000
_cell.length_b   1.000
_cell.length_c   1.000
_cell.angle_alpha   90.00
_cell.angle_beta   90.00
_cell.angle_gamma   90.00
#
_symmetry.space_group_name_H-M   'P 1'
#
loop_
_entity.id
_entity.type
_entity.pdbx_description
1 polymer ?
#
loop_
_entity_poly.entity_id
_entity_poly.type
_entity_poly.pdbx_seq_one_letter_code
_entity_poly.pdbx_strand_id
1 'polypeptide(L)' 'MLVDIDDNDPVSYADKYFNLKFQLKEILKREIDLLEQKAIRNKYLKSEIERTKIQIYAERNPNLA' A
#
# COMPACT_ATOMS: atom_id res chain seq x y z
N MET A 1 3.10 1.24 -6.55
CA MET A 1 2.21 0.32 -5.81
C MET A 1 1.63 1.07 -4.64
N LEU A 2 0.36 0.86 -4.34
CA LEU A 2 -0.33 1.49 -3.22
C LEU A 2 -0.44 0.49 -2.07
N VAL A 3 -0.18 0.93 -0.84
CA VAL A 3 -0.33 0.12 0.37
C VAL A 3 -1.16 0.84 1.41
N ASP A 4 -1.89 0.05 2.18
CA ASP A 4 -2.52 0.45 3.43
C ASP A 4 -2.03 -0.51 4.51
N ILE A 5 -1.52 0.05 5.62
CA ILE A 5 -0.94 -0.70 6.72
C ILE A 5 -1.72 -0.29 7.95
N ASP A 6 -2.45 -1.24 8.52
CA ASP A 6 -3.18 -1.04 9.77
C ASP A 6 -2.22 -1.17 10.96
N ASP A 7 -1.52 -0.08 11.25
CA ASP A 7 -0.70 0.09 12.45
C ASP A 7 -0.69 1.55 12.88
N ASN A 8 -0.93 1.80 14.16
CA ASN A 8 -0.99 3.13 14.75
C ASN A 8 0.30 3.52 15.47
N ASP A 9 1.19 2.57 15.78
CA ASP A 9 2.49 2.88 16.37
C ASP A 9 3.47 3.38 15.29
N PRO A 10 4.02 4.60 15.40
CA PRO A 10 4.85 5.18 14.34
C PRO A 10 6.12 4.38 14.03
N VAL A 11 6.73 3.76 15.05
CA VAL A 11 7.99 3.02 14.90
C VAL A 11 7.72 1.71 14.17
N SER A 12 6.76 0.91 14.67
CA SER A 12 6.33 -0.33 14.03
C SER A 12 5.78 -0.10 12.63
N TYR A 13 5.03 0.99 12.41
CA TYR A 13 4.54 1.37 11.08
C TYR A 13 5.70 1.59 10.09
N ALA A 14 6.71 2.36 10.51
CA ALA A 14 7.87 2.63 9.67
C ALA A 14 8.63 1.33 9.35
N ASP A 15 8.86 0.49 10.35
CA ASP A 15 9.51 -0.81 10.17
C ASP A 15 8.75 -1.70 9.19
N LYS A 16 7.42 -1.82 9.33
CA LYS A 16 6.57 -2.57 8.40
C LYS A 16 6.65 -2.03 6.97
N TYR A 17 6.58 -0.71 6.82
CA TYR A 17 6.65 -0.04 5.52
C TYR A 17 7.99 -0.29 4.82
N PHE A 18 9.11 -0.07 5.51
CA PHE A 18 10.44 -0.26 4.92
C PHE A 18 10.75 -1.72 4.65
N ASN A 19 10.39 -2.63 5.57
CA ASN A 19 10.55 -4.06 5.36
C ASN A 19 9.79 -4.53 4.11
N LEU A 20 8.52 -4.14 3.97
CA LEU A 20 7.72 -4.46 2.79
C LEU A 20 8.36 -3.91 1.50
N LYS A 21 8.78 -2.64 1.51
CA LYS A 21 9.41 -1.99 0.35
C LYS A 21 10.67 -2.73 -0.11
N PHE A 22 11.59 -3.02 0.81
CA PHE A 22 12.87 -3.63 0.46
C PHE A 22 12.71 -5.10 0.06
N GLN A 23 11.84 -5.86 0.73
CA GLN A 23 11.57 -7.25 0.35
C GLN A 23 10.92 -7.35 -1.02
N LEU A 24 9.96 -6.47 -1.34
CA LEU A 24 9.34 -6.46 -2.66
C LEU A 24 10.35 -6.13 -3.76
N LYS A 25 11.29 -5.20 -3.49
CA LYS A 25 12.36 -4.86 -4.43
C LYS A 25 13.26 -6.06 -4.71
N GLU A 26 13.60 -6.82 -3.67
CA GLU A 26 14.40 -8.04 -3.79
C GLU A 26 13.68 -9.16 -4.55
N ILE A 27 12.38 -9.34 -4.32
CA ILE A 27 11.58 -10.38 -4.98
C ILE A 27 11.33 -10.03 -6.45
N LEU A 28 10.94 -8.78 -6.74
CA LEU A 28 10.57 -8.34 -8.08
C LEU A 28 11.77 -7.95 -8.95
N LYS A 29 12.97 -7.87 -8.36
CA LYS A 29 14.23 -7.50 -9.04
C LYS A 29 14.13 -6.19 -9.83
N ARG A 30 13.38 -5.22 -9.30
CA ARG A 30 13.21 -3.88 -9.87
C ARG A 30 12.96 -2.84 -8.79
N GLU A 31 13.23 -1.58 -9.10
CA GLU A 31 12.79 -0.47 -8.25
C GLU A 31 11.27 -0.43 -8.14
N ILE A 32 10.82 -0.08 -6.95
CA ILE A 32 9.41 0.00 -6.61
C ILE A 32 9.13 1.36 -6.00
N ASP A 33 8.19 2.05 -6.60
CA ASP A 33 7.51 3.16 -5.96
C ASP A 33 6.40 2.60 -5.07
N LEU A 34 6.53 2.77 -3.76
CA LEU A 34 5.55 2.33 -2.76
C LEU A 34 4.92 3.59 -2.16
N LEU A 35 3.60 3.72 -2.28
CA LEU A 35 2.86 4.88 -1.81
C LEU A 35 1.88 4.45 -0.72
N GLU A 36 1.81 5.22 0.36
CA GLU A 36 0.81 5.03 1.42
C GLU A 36 -0.53 5.64 1.01
N GLN A 37 -1.61 4.87 1.12
CA GLN A 37 -2.96 5.34 0.78
C GLN A 37 -3.37 6.57 1.58
N LYS A 38 -3.01 6.62 2.88
CA LYS A 38 -3.29 7.77 3.77
C LYS A 38 -2.53 9.06 3.40
N ALA A 39 -1.44 8.96 2.65
CA ALA A 39 -0.65 10.14 2.24
C ALA A 39 -1.26 10.87 1.03
N ILE A 40 -2.17 10.25 0.29
CA ILE A 40 -2.77 10.82 -0.93
C ILE A 40 -3.88 11.80 -0.57
N ARG A 41 -3.56 13.10 -0.62
CA ARG A 41 -4.50 14.19 -0.29
C ARG A 41 -5.24 14.76 -1.48
N ASN A 42 -4.66 14.68 -2.68
CA ASN A 42 -5.28 15.26 -3.87
C ASN A 42 -6.46 14.38 -4.32
N LYS A 43 -7.67 14.96 -4.30
CA LYS A 43 -8.91 14.26 -4.65
C LYS A 43 -8.94 13.72 -6.08
N TYR A 44 -8.33 14.43 -7.04
CA TYR A 44 -8.30 13.99 -8.43
C TYR A 44 -7.36 12.79 -8.57
N LEU A 45 -6.13 12.89 -8.04
CA LEU A 45 -5.19 11.76 -8.03
C LEU A 45 -5.79 10.53 -7.35
N LYS A 46 -6.47 10.72 -6.22
CA LYS A 46 -7.15 9.64 -5.50
C LYS A 46 -8.20 8.95 -6.38
N SER A 47 -9.10 9.72 -7.02
CA SER A 47 -10.12 9.16 -7.92
C SER A 47 -9.54 8.40 -9.11
N GLU A 48 -8.45 8.91 -9.70
CA GLU A 48 -7.76 8.25 -10.80
C GLU A 48 -7.14 6.92 -10.38
N ILE A 49 -6.49 6.88 -9.22
CA ILE A 49 -5.91 5.67 -8.64
C ILE A 49 -7.02 4.66 -8.33
N GLU A 50 -8.11 5.08 -7.70
CA GLU A 50 -9.24 4.19 -7.40
C GLU A 50 -9.86 3.59 -8.66
N ARG A 51 -9.96 4.34 -9.75
CA ARG A 51 -10.50 3.85 -11.03
C ARG A 51 -9.55 2.86 -11.72
N THR A 52 -8.24 3.01 -11.54
CA THR A 52 -7.23 2.28 -12.34
C THR A 52 -6.48 1.21 -11.55
N LYS A 53 -6.58 1.19 -10.21
CA LYS A 53 -5.89 0.22 -9.37
C LYS A 53 -6.38 -1.19 -9.65
N ILE A 54 -5.46 -2.13 -9.50
CA ILE A 54 -5.74 -3.56 -9.53
C ILE A 54 -5.44 -4.08 -8.12
N GLN A 55 -6.41 -4.79 -7.53
CA GLN A 55 -6.22 -5.38 -6.21
C GLN A 55 -5.25 -6.55 -6.30
N ILE A 56 -4.14 -6.48 -5.56
CA ILE A 56 -3.11 -7.53 -5.49
C ILE A 56 -3.32 -8.40 -4.25
N TYR A 57 -3.57 -7.76 -3.11
CA TYR A 57 -3.82 -8.42 -1.84
C TYR A 57 -4.74 -7.53 -1.00
N ALA A 58 -5.67 -8.16 -0.28
CA ALA A 58 -6.52 -7.52 0.71
C ALA A 58 -6.86 -8.56 1.76
N GLU A 59 -7.04 -8.14 3.00
CA GLU A 59 -7.63 -9.00 4.01
C GLU A 59 -9.04 -9.41 3.56
N ARG A 60 -9.35 -10.71 3.64
CA ARG A 60 -10.68 -11.21 3.29
C ARG A 60 -11.67 -10.71 4.33
N ASN A 61 -12.51 -9.75 3.96
CA ASN A 61 -13.66 -9.38 4.76
C ASN A 61 -14.76 -10.46 4.59
N PRO A 62 -15.08 -11.27 5.62
CA PRO A 62 -16.08 -12.33 5.51
C PRO A 62 -17.51 -11.81 5.29
N ASN A 63 -17.74 -10.50 5.41
CA ASN A 63 -19.07 -9.87 5.28
C ASN A 63 -19.35 -9.31 3.87
N LEU A 64 -18.53 -9.62 2.88
CA LEU A 64 -18.69 -9.19 1.48
C LEU A 64 -18.90 -10.40 0.54
N ALA A 65 -19.83 -11.29 0.91
CA ALA A 65 -20.37 -12.37 0.07
C ALA A 65 -21.83 -12.09 -0.29
#